data_AF-A0A1S8MAI4-F1
#
_entry.id   AF-A0A1S8MAI4-F1
#
_cell.length_a   1.000
_cell.length_b   1.000
_cell.length_c   1.000
_cell.angle_alpha   90.00
_cell.angle_beta   90.00
_cell.angle_gamma   90.00
#
_symmetry.space_group_name_H-M   'P 1'
#
loop_
_entity.id
_entity.type
_entity.pdbx_description
1 polymer ?
#
loop_
_entity_poly.entity_id
_entity_poly.type
_entity_poly.pdbx_seq_one_letter_code
_entity_poly.pdbx_strand_id
1 'polypeptide(L)'
;MEQLVKKLVEDMVKRLKNISWFEHCGDMNAESKYEISYAKDVNSVVKHCSSTRWSNLLLERWQDVSSYIDIYRVKTKYPWDDVVELITKDILPEILDQVAKKWTIKYGESENVRIKVRSNLMFFLALYAFREYKEEPFHNELLNIYEQGYFPCGWKGTYPKGKIIIF
;
A
#
# COMPACT_ATOMS: atom_id res chain seq x y z
N MET A 1 -19.38 15.16 -7.86
CA MET A 1 -18.43 14.71 -6.82
C MET A 1 -17.56 13.59 -7.33
N GLU A 2 -18.17 12.49 -7.80
CA GLU A 2 -17.46 11.29 -8.26
C GLU A 2 -16.35 11.55 -9.30
N GLN A 3 -16.67 12.27 -10.38
CA GLN A 3 -15.72 12.58 -11.44
C GLN A 3 -14.52 13.43 -10.96
N LEU A 4 -14.71 14.22 -9.91
CA LEU A 4 -13.65 15.06 -9.33
C LEU A 4 -12.70 14.25 -8.44
N VAL A 5 -13.23 13.28 -7.68
CA VAL A 5 -12.40 12.33 -6.92
C VAL A 5 -11.60 11.43 -7.87
N LYS A 6 -12.23 10.94 -8.94
CA LYS A 6 -11.52 10.19 -10.00
C LYS A 6 -10.36 11.00 -10.59
N LYS A 7 -10.58 12.30 -10.85
CA LYS A 7 -9.53 13.22 -11.32
C LYS A 7 -8.43 13.45 -10.27
N LEU A 8 -8.78 13.51 -8.98
CA LEU A 8 -7.84 13.70 -7.87
C LEU A 8 -6.79 12.60 -7.76
N VAL A 9 -7.17 11.36 -8.08
CA VAL A 9 -6.31 10.18 -7.98
C VAL A 9 -5.85 9.65 -9.35
N GLU A 10 -6.24 10.30 -10.46
CA GLU A 10 -5.96 9.82 -11.81
C GLU A 10 -4.46 9.57 -12.06
N ASP A 11 -3.61 10.50 -11.62
CA ASP A 11 -2.16 10.37 -11.76
C ASP A 11 -1.61 9.19 -10.94
N MET A 12 -2.15 8.97 -9.74
CA MET A 12 -1.77 7.82 -8.91
C MET A 12 -2.25 6.51 -9.54
N VAL A 13 -3.44 6.48 -10.13
CA VAL A 13 -3.93 5.30 -10.87
C VAL A 13 -3.01 4.97 -12.04
N LYS A 14 -2.61 5.98 -12.83
CA LYS A 14 -1.64 5.80 -13.93
C LYS A 14 -0.30 5.28 -13.42
N ARG A 15 0.21 5.86 -12.33
CA ARG A 15 1.44 5.44 -11.65
C ARG A 15 1.36 3.96 -11.24
N LEU A 16 0.32 3.56 -10.51
CA LEU A 16 0.13 2.18 -10.04
C LEU A 16 -0.01 1.17 -11.19
N LYS A 17 -0.66 1.54 -12.30
CA LYS A 17 -0.80 0.67 -13.48
C LYS A 17 0.53 0.43 -14.20
N ASN A 18 1.47 1.37 -14.11
CA ASN A 18 2.78 1.29 -14.76
C ASN A 18 3.85 0.58 -13.92
N ILE A 19 3.55 0.20 -12.68
CA ILE A 19 4.48 -0.54 -11.84
C ILE A 19 4.74 -1.95 -12.40
N SER A 20 6.01 -2.32 -12.43
CA SER A 20 6.51 -3.68 -12.67
C SER A 20 6.26 -4.59 -11.46
N TRP A 21 4.99 -4.78 -11.09
CA TRP A 21 4.62 -5.50 -9.87
C TRP A 21 5.30 -6.87 -9.77
N PHE A 22 6.01 -7.08 -8.66
CA PHE A 22 6.64 -8.33 -8.27
C PHE A 22 7.75 -8.84 -9.21
N GLU A 23 8.25 -7.98 -10.11
CA GLU A 23 9.31 -8.33 -11.06
C GLU A 23 10.58 -8.83 -10.35
N HIS A 24 10.95 -8.17 -9.24
CA HIS A 24 12.18 -8.41 -8.49
C HIS A 24 12.00 -9.18 -7.17
N CYS A 25 10.77 -9.62 -6.86
CA CYS A 25 10.52 -10.48 -5.71
C CYS A 25 11.40 -11.74 -5.75
N GLY A 26 12.18 -11.97 -4.69
CA GLY A 26 13.19 -13.02 -4.53
C GLY A 26 14.64 -12.50 -4.61
N ASP A 27 14.86 -11.29 -5.13
CA ASP A 27 16.17 -10.67 -5.23
C ASP A 27 16.55 -9.94 -3.94
N MET A 28 17.85 -9.70 -3.72
CA MET A 28 18.36 -9.03 -2.50
C MET A 28 18.90 -7.62 -2.74
N ASN A 29 18.39 -6.93 -3.76
CA ASN A 29 18.88 -5.63 -4.24
C ASN A 29 17.86 -4.50 -4.06
N ALA A 30 16.85 -4.68 -3.21
CA ALA A 30 15.88 -3.64 -2.92
C ALA A 30 16.55 -2.47 -2.18
N GLU A 31 16.10 -1.26 -2.46
CA GLU A 31 16.48 -0.06 -1.74
C GLU A 31 15.34 0.40 -0.84
N SER A 32 15.67 0.78 0.39
CA SER A 32 14.71 1.35 1.33
C SER A 32 15.41 2.33 2.27
N LYS A 33 14.65 3.33 2.74
CA LYS A 33 15.10 4.20 3.83
C LYS A 33 15.25 3.47 5.17
N TYR A 34 14.63 2.30 5.30
CA TYR A 34 14.73 1.45 6.48
C TYR A 34 15.73 0.31 6.22
N GLU A 35 16.28 -0.23 7.30
CA GLU A 35 17.07 -1.45 7.18
C GLU A 35 16.20 -2.58 6.62
N ILE A 36 16.76 -3.39 5.72
CA ILE A 36 16.01 -4.44 5.01
C ILE A 36 16.30 -5.82 5.61
N SER A 37 15.26 -6.64 5.64
CA SER A 37 15.37 -8.09 5.79
C SER A 37 14.53 -8.76 4.71
N TYR A 38 14.97 -9.92 4.23
CA TYR A 38 14.30 -10.59 3.11
C TYR A 38 13.47 -11.79 3.58
N ALA A 39 12.25 -11.90 3.05
CA ALA A 39 11.47 -13.13 3.12
C ALA A 39 12.09 -14.17 2.17
N LYS A 40 12.19 -15.42 2.63
CA LYS A 40 12.95 -16.45 1.90
C LYS A 40 12.16 -17.12 0.77
N ASP A 41 10.85 -17.16 0.93
CA ASP A 41 9.92 -17.87 0.05
C ASP A 41 8.49 -17.36 0.28
N VAL A 42 7.56 -17.82 -0.57
CA VAL A 42 6.15 -17.45 -0.51
C VAL A 42 5.49 -17.81 0.84
N ASN A 43 5.91 -18.89 1.50
CA ASN A 43 5.37 -19.24 2.82
C ASN A 43 5.80 -18.23 3.89
N SER A 44 7.06 -17.80 3.85
CA SER A 44 7.59 -16.72 4.69
C SER A 44 6.86 -15.41 4.42
N VAL A 45 6.57 -15.10 3.16
CA VAL A 45 5.78 -13.94 2.76
C VAL A 45 4.41 -13.98 3.41
N VAL A 46 3.67 -15.07 3.22
CA VAL A 46 2.31 -15.25 3.77
C VAL A 46 2.34 -15.10 5.28
N LYS A 47 3.32 -15.69 5.96
CA LYS A 47 3.49 -15.57 7.42
C LYS A 47 3.69 -14.11 7.86
N HIS A 48 4.52 -13.35 7.16
CA HIS A 48 4.81 -11.96 7.54
C HIS A 48 3.64 -11.03 7.20
N CYS A 49 3.05 -11.16 6.01
CA CYS A 49 2.04 -10.23 5.52
C CYS A 49 0.70 -10.43 6.23
N SER A 50 0.42 -11.64 6.71
CA SER A 50 -0.76 -11.95 7.54
C SER A 50 -0.59 -11.59 9.02
N SER A 51 0.60 -11.19 9.46
CA SER A 51 0.83 -10.92 10.88
C SER A 51 0.02 -9.73 11.39
N THR A 52 -0.51 -9.87 12.63
CA THR A 52 -1.22 -8.79 13.33
C THR A 52 -0.34 -7.56 13.46
N ARG A 53 0.96 -7.77 13.75
CA ARG A 53 1.91 -6.68 13.91
C ARG A 53 2.08 -5.86 12.63
N TRP A 54 2.19 -6.51 11.47
CA TRP A 54 2.25 -5.81 10.20
C TRP A 54 0.96 -5.04 9.91
N SER A 55 -0.18 -5.70 10.14
CA SER A 55 -1.50 -5.10 9.93
C SER A 55 -1.74 -3.88 10.82
N ASN A 56 -1.34 -3.95 12.09
CA ASN A 56 -1.45 -2.84 13.03
C ASN A 56 -0.58 -1.66 12.64
N LEU A 57 0.66 -1.91 12.17
CA LEU A 57 1.54 -0.83 11.73
C LEU A 57 0.96 -0.08 10.52
N LEU A 58 0.48 -0.81 9.50
CA LEU A 58 -0.20 -0.20 8.36
C LEU A 58 -1.40 0.65 8.80
N LEU A 59 -2.25 0.07 9.65
CA LEU A 59 -3.45 0.75 10.15
C LEU A 59 -3.12 2.00 10.96
N GLU A 60 -2.14 1.93 11.86
CA GLU A 60 -1.70 3.05 12.70
C GLU A 60 -1.20 4.22 11.83
N ARG A 61 -0.43 3.93 10.78
CA ARG A 61 0.08 4.96 9.86
C ARG A 61 -1.03 5.58 9.00
N TRP A 62 -1.97 4.77 8.55
CA TRP A 62 -3.18 5.25 7.86
C TRP A 62 -4.04 6.15 8.76
N GLN A 63 -4.26 5.72 10.01
CA GLN A 63 -5.06 6.45 10.98
C GLN A 63 -4.44 7.79 11.39
N ASP A 64 -3.12 7.91 11.38
CA ASP A 64 -2.44 9.19 11.64
C ASP A 64 -2.89 10.30 10.66
N VAL A 65 -3.22 9.94 9.41
CA VAL A 65 -3.78 10.89 8.43
C VAL A 65 -5.27 11.10 8.63
N SER A 66 -6.05 10.02 8.74
CA SER A 66 -7.52 10.13 8.87
C SER A 66 -7.92 10.90 10.14
N SER A 67 -7.27 10.59 11.27
CA SER A 67 -7.52 11.27 12.53
C SER A 67 -7.05 12.71 12.53
N TYR A 68 -5.98 13.06 11.80
CA TYR A 68 -5.58 14.45 11.64
C TYR A 68 -6.66 15.27 10.93
N ILE A 69 -7.23 14.72 9.85
CA ILE A 69 -8.31 15.39 9.10
C ILE A 69 -9.53 15.61 10.00
N ASP A 70 -9.94 14.57 10.74
CA ASP A 70 -11.12 14.61 11.60
C ASP A 70 -10.94 15.50 12.85
N ILE A 71 -9.89 15.26 13.64
CA ILE A 71 -9.65 15.97 14.92
C ILE A 71 -9.46 17.46 14.70
N TYR A 72 -8.69 17.85 13.68
CA TYR A 72 -8.45 19.26 13.37
C TYR A 72 -9.54 19.87 12.48
N ARG A 73 -10.59 19.11 12.16
CA ARG A 73 -11.70 19.52 11.28
C ARG A 73 -11.20 20.19 10.02
N VAL A 74 -10.15 19.61 9.43
CA VAL A 74 -9.50 20.16 8.24
C VAL A 74 -10.55 20.24 7.14
N LYS A 75 -10.80 21.44 6.63
CA LYS A 75 -11.71 21.64 5.49
C LYS A 75 -11.04 21.10 4.24
N THR A 76 -11.28 19.82 3.97
CA THR A 76 -10.84 19.16 2.75
C THR A 76 -11.79 19.48 1.60
N LYS A 77 -11.32 19.33 0.36
CA LYS A 77 -12.16 19.48 -0.85
C LYS A 77 -13.32 18.48 -0.87
N TYR A 78 -13.13 17.29 -0.29
CA TYR A 78 -14.12 16.21 -0.19
C TYR A 78 -14.01 15.51 1.17
N PRO A 79 -15.14 15.01 1.73
CA PRO A 79 -15.11 14.19 2.93
C PRO A 79 -14.24 12.94 2.76
N TRP A 80 -13.56 12.54 3.83
CA TRP A 80 -12.70 11.35 3.85
C TRP A 80 -13.46 10.08 3.44
N ASP A 81 -14.59 9.83 4.08
CA ASP A 81 -15.37 8.61 3.87
C ASP A 81 -15.91 8.51 2.43
N ASP A 82 -16.39 9.62 1.85
CA ASP A 82 -16.85 9.66 0.46
C ASP A 82 -15.74 9.28 -0.53
N VAL A 83 -14.51 9.76 -0.29
CA VAL A 83 -13.34 9.45 -1.12
C VAL A 83 -12.95 7.98 -0.99
N VAL A 84 -12.91 7.46 0.24
CA VAL A 84 -12.57 6.05 0.52
C VAL A 84 -13.61 5.11 -0.08
N GLU A 85 -14.89 5.42 0.05
CA GLU A 85 -16.00 4.63 -0.50
C GLU A 85 -15.90 4.55 -2.03
N LEU A 86 -15.72 5.70 -2.69
CA LEU A 86 -15.60 5.77 -4.14
C LEU A 86 -14.38 5.00 -4.64
N ILE A 87 -13.20 5.19 -4.03
CA ILE A 87 -12.00 4.43 -4.39
C ILE A 87 -12.28 2.93 -4.28
N THR A 88 -12.90 2.50 -3.19
CA THR A 88 -13.13 1.08 -2.89
C THR A 88 -14.08 0.43 -3.89
N LYS A 89 -15.13 1.13 -4.32
CA LYS A 89 -16.17 0.60 -5.21
C LYS A 89 -15.79 0.71 -6.68
N ASP A 90 -15.20 1.83 -7.10
CA ASP A 90 -15.12 2.17 -8.52
C ASP A 90 -13.71 2.06 -9.11
N ILE A 91 -12.67 2.27 -8.30
CA ILE A 91 -11.28 2.41 -8.79
C ILE A 91 -10.45 1.17 -8.45
N LEU A 92 -10.53 0.74 -7.18
CA LEU A 92 -9.72 -0.35 -6.64
C LEU A 92 -9.91 -1.69 -7.37
N PRO A 93 -11.14 -2.14 -7.74
CA PRO A 93 -11.32 -3.43 -8.39
C PRO A 93 -10.54 -3.57 -9.70
N GLU A 94 -10.52 -2.51 -10.52
CA GLU A 94 -9.85 -2.52 -11.82
C GLU A 94 -8.33 -2.74 -11.69
N ILE A 95 -7.71 -2.09 -10.70
CA ILE A 95 -6.26 -2.19 -10.46
C ILE A 95 -5.93 -3.50 -9.75
N LEU A 96 -6.73 -3.88 -8.74
CA LEU A 96 -6.50 -5.06 -7.92
C LEU A 96 -6.43 -6.33 -8.77
N ASP A 97 -7.35 -6.51 -9.72
CA ASP A 97 -7.38 -7.74 -10.53
C ASP A 97 -6.14 -7.86 -11.42
N GLN A 98 -5.65 -6.74 -11.95
CA GLN A 98 -4.41 -6.72 -12.74
C GLN A 98 -3.19 -7.09 -11.88
N VAL A 99 -3.07 -6.50 -10.70
CA VAL A 99 -1.93 -6.73 -9.80
C VAL A 99 -1.98 -8.14 -9.21
N ALA A 100 -3.14 -8.60 -8.75
CA ALA A 100 -3.32 -9.95 -8.19
C ALA A 100 -2.99 -11.02 -9.23
N LYS A 101 -3.42 -10.84 -10.49
CA LYS A 101 -3.08 -11.77 -11.58
C LYS A 101 -1.57 -11.88 -11.81
N LYS A 102 -0.81 -10.77 -11.72
CA LYS A 102 0.66 -10.79 -11.82
C LYS A 102 1.30 -11.64 -10.71
N TRP A 103 0.80 -11.53 -9.47
CA TRP A 103 1.24 -12.40 -8.37
C TRP A 103 0.93 -13.87 -8.65
N THR A 104 -0.34 -14.19 -8.95
CA THR A 104 -0.81 -15.56 -9.13
C THR A 104 -0.04 -16.29 -10.23
N ILE A 105 0.28 -15.62 -11.35
CA ILE A 105 1.05 -16.22 -12.45
C ILE A 105 2.46 -16.62 -11.98
N LYS A 106 3.11 -15.82 -11.12
CA LYS A 106 4.51 -16.04 -10.71
C LYS A 106 4.65 -16.94 -9.48
N TYR A 107 3.70 -16.87 -8.54
CA TYR A 107 3.83 -17.47 -7.20
C TYR A 107 2.66 -18.36 -6.79
N GLY A 108 1.62 -18.46 -7.63
CA GLY A 108 0.38 -19.18 -7.29
C GLY A 108 -0.61 -18.35 -6.46
N GLU A 109 -1.80 -18.92 -6.28
CA GLU A 109 -2.89 -18.28 -5.55
C GLU A 109 -2.57 -18.07 -4.06
N SER A 110 -2.85 -16.88 -3.54
CA SER A 110 -2.69 -16.56 -2.12
C SER A 110 -3.63 -15.44 -1.68
N GLU A 111 -4.68 -15.81 -0.95
CA GLU A 111 -5.66 -14.84 -0.45
C GLU A 111 -5.02 -13.84 0.53
N ASN A 112 -4.05 -14.27 1.34
CA ASN A 112 -3.32 -13.37 2.25
C ASN A 112 -2.57 -12.27 1.49
N VAL A 113 -1.93 -12.61 0.37
CA VAL A 113 -1.24 -11.61 -0.44
C VAL A 113 -2.24 -10.71 -1.16
N ARG A 114 -3.31 -11.28 -1.73
CA ARG A 114 -4.38 -10.53 -2.38
C ARG A 114 -5.02 -9.50 -1.44
N ILE A 115 -5.35 -9.89 -0.21
CA ILE A 115 -5.89 -8.98 0.81
C ILE A 115 -4.89 -7.84 1.11
N LYS A 116 -3.60 -8.14 1.24
CA LYS A 116 -2.59 -7.11 1.56
C LYS A 116 -2.35 -6.15 0.41
N VAL A 117 -2.28 -6.66 -0.82
CA VAL A 117 -2.22 -5.83 -2.03
C VAL A 117 -3.46 -4.93 -2.11
N ARG A 118 -4.66 -5.47 -1.89
CA ARG A 118 -5.91 -4.70 -1.86
C ARG A 118 -5.84 -3.56 -0.85
N SER A 119 -5.44 -3.84 0.39
CA SER A 119 -5.29 -2.82 1.43
C SER A 119 -4.28 -1.75 1.05
N ASN A 120 -3.09 -2.13 0.57
CA ASN A 120 -2.04 -1.20 0.19
C ASN A 120 -2.45 -0.30 -0.98
N LEU A 121 -3.08 -0.85 -2.02
CA LEU A 121 -3.61 -0.06 -3.14
C LEU A 121 -4.64 0.97 -2.68
N MET A 122 -5.55 0.59 -1.77
CA MET A 122 -6.51 1.52 -1.17
C MET A 122 -5.78 2.64 -0.41
N PHE A 123 -4.81 2.28 0.45
CA PHE A 123 -4.03 3.26 1.20
C PHE A 123 -3.31 4.24 0.27
N PHE A 124 -2.64 3.78 -0.79
CA PHE A 124 -1.93 4.64 -1.72
C PHE A 124 -2.87 5.63 -2.42
N LEU A 125 -4.02 5.17 -2.90
CA LEU A 125 -4.99 6.02 -3.60
C LEU A 125 -5.57 7.09 -2.67
N ALA A 126 -6.01 6.70 -1.47
CA ALA A 126 -6.65 7.65 -0.57
C ALA A 126 -5.64 8.58 0.10
N LEU A 127 -4.48 8.10 0.56
CA LEU A 127 -3.43 8.98 1.09
C LEU A 127 -2.94 9.97 0.02
N TYR A 128 -2.86 9.55 -1.25
CA TYR A 128 -2.59 10.47 -2.35
C TYR A 128 -3.67 11.54 -2.51
N ALA A 129 -4.95 11.19 -2.40
CA ALA A 129 -6.05 12.16 -2.48
C ALA A 129 -5.96 13.25 -1.40
N PHE A 130 -5.40 12.91 -0.22
CA PHE A 130 -5.28 13.82 0.92
C PHE A 130 -3.85 14.36 1.15
N ARG A 131 -2.91 14.12 0.24
CA ARG A 131 -1.49 14.50 0.39
C ARG A 131 -1.25 16.00 0.60
N GLU A 132 -2.15 16.86 0.10
CA GLU A 132 -2.05 18.32 0.29
C GLU A 132 -2.32 18.76 1.74
N TYR A 133 -2.96 17.89 2.55
CA TYR A 133 -3.30 18.19 3.95
C TYR A 133 -2.31 17.56 4.92
N LYS A 134 -1.89 16.33 4.66
CA LYS A 134 -0.91 15.60 5.46
C LYS A 134 -0.26 14.50 4.64
N GLU A 135 1.06 14.51 4.59
CA GLU A 135 1.83 13.42 4.00
C GLU A 135 1.95 12.23 4.96
N GLU A 136 2.04 11.03 4.39
CA GLU A 136 2.29 9.80 5.15
C GLU A 136 3.56 9.12 4.64
N PRO A 137 4.71 9.33 5.31
CA PRO A 137 5.99 8.84 4.82
C PRO A 137 6.13 7.32 4.78
N PHE A 138 5.39 6.56 5.59
CA PHE A 138 5.55 5.11 5.65
C PHE A 138 4.95 4.41 4.42
N HIS A 139 3.73 4.71 4.03
CA HIS A 139 3.09 4.18 2.83
C HIS A 139 3.75 4.72 1.57
N ASN A 140 4.28 5.94 1.56
CA ASN A 140 5.12 6.42 0.47
C ASN A 140 6.37 5.54 0.27
N GLU A 141 6.98 5.07 1.37
CA GLU A 141 8.09 4.11 1.30
C GLU A 141 7.63 2.75 0.77
N LEU A 142 6.46 2.26 1.19
CA LEU A 142 5.94 1.00 0.66
C LEU A 142 5.66 1.09 -0.84
N LEU A 143 5.11 2.21 -1.30
CA LEU A 143 4.90 2.47 -2.72
C LEU A 143 6.23 2.47 -3.47
N ASN A 144 7.27 3.14 -2.94
CA ASN A 144 8.60 3.12 -3.54
C ASN A 144 9.17 1.70 -3.68
N ILE A 145 8.96 0.82 -2.69
CA ILE A 145 9.38 -0.58 -2.76
C ILE A 145 8.59 -1.34 -3.85
N TYR A 146 7.29 -1.09 -3.97
CA TYR A 146 6.48 -1.67 -5.03
C TYR A 146 6.90 -1.20 -6.43
N GLU A 147 7.25 0.07 -6.58
CA GLU A 147 7.74 0.65 -7.84
C GLU A 147 9.06 0.02 -8.30
N GLN A 148 9.90 -0.39 -7.35
CA GLN A 148 11.08 -1.20 -7.61
C GLN A 148 10.75 -2.67 -7.94
N GLY A 149 9.48 -3.07 -7.97
CA GLY A 149 9.05 -4.42 -8.33
C GLY A 149 9.13 -5.46 -7.20
N TYR A 150 9.22 -5.04 -5.94
CA TYR A 150 9.26 -5.92 -4.77
C TYR A 150 7.93 -5.96 -4.00
N PHE A 151 7.79 -6.86 -3.01
CA PHE A 151 6.63 -6.91 -2.12
C PHE A 151 7.03 -6.64 -0.65
N PRO A 152 6.70 -5.46 -0.09
CA PRO A 152 6.87 -5.22 1.34
C PRO A 152 5.84 -6.03 2.13
N CYS A 153 6.30 -7.07 2.81
CA CYS A 153 5.45 -8.07 3.44
C CYS A 153 5.48 -8.05 4.97
N GLY A 154 6.29 -7.21 5.62
CA GLY A 154 6.30 -7.18 7.08
C GLY A 154 7.26 -6.18 7.71
N TRP A 155 7.33 -6.23 9.05
CA TRP A 155 8.24 -5.41 9.85
C TRP A 155 8.86 -6.23 10.98
N LYS A 156 10.19 -6.15 11.16
CA LYS A 156 10.97 -6.78 12.24
C LYS A 156 11.50 -5.72 13.23
N GLY A 157 11.53 -6.00 14.54
CA GLY A 157 11.81 -5.00 15.59
C GLY A 157 10.74 -3.90 15.79
N THR A 158 11.00 -2.88 16.58
CA THR A 158 9.98 -1.84 16.88
C THR A 158 10.07 -0.70 15.87
N TYR A 159 8.94 -0.27 15.29
CA TYR A 159 8.91 0.91 14.42
C TYR A 159 9.22 2.19 15.23
N PRO A 160 10.03 3.15 14.73
CA PRO A 160 10.67 3.18 13.41
C PRO A 160 12.08 2.54 13.37
N LYS A 161 12.66 2.10 14.49
CA LYS A 161 14.03 1.56 14.59
C LYS A 161 14.15 0.07 14.21
N GLY A 162 13.28 -0.40 13.34
CA GLY A 162 13.18 -1.79 12.92
C GLY A 162 13.64 -2.01 11.48
N LYS A 163 13.34 -3.19 10.96
CA LYS A 163 13.63 -3.58 9.57
C LYS A 163 12.35 -3.81 8.81
N ILE A 164 12.27 -3.31 7.58
CA ILE A 164 11.23 -3.72 6.66
C ILE A 164 11.52 -5.13 6.16
N ILE A 165 10.49 -5.96 6.03
CA ILE A 165 10.60 -7.29 5.44
C ILE A 165 10.11 -7.18 3.99
N ILE A 166 10.99 -7.44 3.05
CA ILE A 166 10.72 -7.38 1.61
C ILE A 166 10.83 -8.79 1.04
N PHE A 167 9.94 -9.11 0.12
CA PHE A 167 10.11 -10.25 -0.78
C PHE A 167 10.57 -9.75 -2.13
#